data_AF-A0A351KWH2-F1
#
_entry.id   AF-A0A351KWH2-F1
#
_cell.length_a   1.000
_cell.length_b   1.000
_cell.length_c   1.000
_cell.angle_alpha   90.00
_cell.angle_beta   90.00
_cell.angle_gamma   90.00
#
_symmetry.space_group_name_H-M   'P 1'
#
loop_
_entity.id
_entity.type
_entity.pdbx_description
1 polymer ?
#
loop_
_entity_poly.entity_id
_entity_poly.type
_entity_poly.pdbx_seq_one_letter_code
_entity_poly.pdbx_strand_id
1 'polypeptide(L)'
;LFEARIPIGNAVPVHYPIHWTDKTGQAHAHVDPYSFEPFLTDFDLYLFGEGRHHHVYQILGAHPMTRNGIAGTAFAVWAPNAERVSVVGDFNGWDGRVHAMRSRGASGVYELFIPGL
;
A
#
# COMPACT_ATOMS: atom_id res chain seq x y z
N LEU A 1 14.48 2.15 10.67
CA LEU A 1 13.66 1.01 11.12
C LEU A 1 13.28 1.29 12.56
N PHE A 2 11.99 1.28 12.88
CA PHE A 2 11.46 1.43 14.23
C PHE A 2 10.59 0.22 14.54
N GLU A 3 10.58 -0.24 15.79
CA GLU A 3 9.75 -1.33 16.28
C GLU A 3 8.98 -0.85 17.51
N ALA A 4 7.71 -1.24 17.64
CA ALA A 4 6.92 -1.04 18.83
C ALA A 4 6.31 -2.38 19.27
N ARG A 5 6.33 -2.67 20.58
CA ARG A 5 5.71 -3.86 21.16
C ARG A 5 4.54 -3.45 22.02
N ILE A 6 3.34 -3.92 21.66
CA ILE A 6 2.10 -3.60 22.35
C ILE A 6 1.74 -4.82 23.23
N PRO A 7 1.62 -4.66 24.56
CA PRO A 7 1.20 -5.74 25.44
C PRO A 7 -0.20 -6.27 25.07
N ILE A 8 -0.38 -7.58 25.16
CA ILE A 8 -1.68 -8.23 24.97
C ILE A 8 -2.68 -7.65 25.96
N GLY A 9 -3.82 -7.16 25.48
CA GLY A 9 -4.86 -6.51 26.28
C GLY A 9 -4.98 -5.00 26.06
N ASN A 10 -3.97 -4.36 25.45
CA ASN A 10 -4.11 -2.98 24.99
C ASN A 10 -4.80 -2.96 23.62
N ALA A 11 -5.96 -2.31 23.55
CA ALA A 11 -6.68 -2.14 22.30
C ALA A 11 -5.97 -1.11 21.41
N VAL A 12 -5.51 -1.54 20.24
CA VAL A 12 -4.99 -0.66 19.20
C VAL A 12 -5.92 -0.77 18.00
N PRO A 13 -6.33 0.37 17.39
CA PRO A 13 -7.12 0.33 16.16
C PRO A 13 -6.42 -0.51 15.09
N VAL A 14 -7.19 -1.24 14.29
CA VAL A 14 -6.65 -2.02 13.14
C VAL A 14 -5.80 -1.11 12.25
N HIS A 15 -6.31 0.09 11.96
CA HIS A 15 -5.62 1.14 11.22
C HIS A 15 -5.14 2.22 12.20
N TYR A 16 -4.00 1.98 12.83
CA TYR A 16 -3.41 2.94 13.76
C TYR A 16 -2.67 4.07 13.01
N PRO A 17 -2.75 5.31 13.51
CA PRO A 17 -1.90 6.39 13.03
C PRO A 17 -0.49 6.25 13.61
N ILE A 18 0.50 6.42 12.76
CA ILE A 18 1.91 6.56 13.13
C ILE A 18 2.21 8.05 13.21
N HIS A 19 2.70 8.49 14.37
CA HIS A 19 3.19 9.85 14.58
C HIS A 19 4.72 9.83 14.62
N TRP A 20 5.37 10.74 13.89
CA TRP A 20 6.82 10.89 13.94
C TRP A 20 7.22 12.35 13.79
N THR A 21 8.42 12.67 14.26
CA THR A 21 9.04 13.98 14.10
C THR A 21 10.24 13.84 13.19
N ASP A 22 10.35 14.67 12.16
CA ASP A 22 11.50 14.66 11.27
C ASP A 22 12.71 15.40 11.87
N LYS A 23 13.81 15.44 11.11
CA LYS A 23 15.06 16.07 11.55
C LYS A 23 14.96 17.59 11.72
N THR A 24 13.94 18.22 11.15
CA THR A 24 13.68 19.66 11.25
C THR A 24 12.82 20.00 12.47
N GLY A 25 12.32 18.99 13.19
CA GLY A 25 11.39 19.16 14.30
C GLY A 25 9.93 19.22 13.87
N GLN A 26 9.63 19.04 12.58
CA GLN A 26 8.25 19.01 12.10
C GLN A 26 7.59 17.68 12.47
N ALA A 27 6.41 17.75 13.08
CA ALA A 27 5.61 16.60 13.43
C ALA A 27 4.73 16.18 12.24
N HIS A 28 4.64 14.88 12.03
CA HIS A 28 3.88 14.25 10.96
C HIS A 28 3.02 13.12 11.52
N ALA A 29 1.91 12.82 10.85
CA ALA A 29 1.04 11.71 11.18
C ALA A 29 0.42 11.11 9.92
N HIS A 30 0.42 9.79 9.79
CA HIS A 30 -0.33 9.07 8.76
C HIS A 30 -0.83 7.73 9.28
N VAL A 31 -1.92 7.22 8.71
CA VAL A 31 -2.37 5.84 8.96
C VAL A 31 -1.41 4.88 8.27
N ASP A 32 -0.99 3.82 8.96
CA ASP A 32 -0.05 2.85 8.41
C ASP A 32 -0.60 2.18 7.12
N PRO A 33 0.03 2.39 5.94
CA PRO A 33 -0.36 1.74 4.68
C PRO A 33 -0.35 0.21 4.76
N TYR A 34 0.53 -0.36 5.59
CA TYR A 34 0.72 -1.80 5.73
C TYR A 34 -0.28 -2.46 6.68
N SER A 35 -1.10 -1.66 7.37
CA SER A 35 -2.24 -2.17 8.16
C SER A 35 -3.43 -2.63 7.30
N PHE A 36 -3.39 -2.39 5.98
CA PHE A 36 -4.44 -2.80 5.06
C PHE A 36 -4.15 -4.15 4.40
N GLU A 37 -5.20 -4.97 4.34
CA GLU A 37 -5.19 -6.23 3.60
C GLU A 37 -4.98 -6.00 2.09
N PRO A 38 -4.54 -7.02 1.35
CA PRO A 38 -4.49 -6.98 -0.11
C PRO A 38 -5.84 -6.53 -0.72
N PHE A 39 -5.85 -5.75 -1.80
CA PHE A 39 -7.11 -5.24 -2.40
C PHE A 39 -7.49 -5.89 -3.72
N LEU A 40 -6.52 -6.37 -4.49
CA LEU A 40 -6.81 -7.19 -5.67
C LEU A 40 -7.30 -8.57 -5.22
N THR A 41 -8.42 -9.02 -5.77
CA THR A 41 -8.92 -10.36 -5.49
C THR A 41 -8.11 -11.40 -6.24
N ASP A 42 -8.08 -12.63 -5.76
CA ASP A 42 -7.41 -13.72 -6.47
C ASP A 42 -8.07 -14.01 -7.83
N PHE A 43 -9.36 -13.69 -7.97
CA PHE A 43 -10.08 -13.79 -9.23
C PHE A 43 -9.61 -12.75 -10.26
N ASP A 44 -9.37 -11.51 -9.83
CA ASP A 44 -8.81 -10.45 -10.70
C ASP A 44 -7.42 -10.84 -11.20
N LEU A 45 -6.58 -11.35 -10.30
CA LEU A 45 -5.24 -11.81 -10.61
C LEU A 45 -5.27 -13.01 -11.56
N TYR A 46 -6.20 -13.94 -11.37
CA TYR A 46 -6.41 -15.09 -12.25
C TYR A 46 -6.80 -14.64 -13.66
N LEU A 47 -7.83 -13.80 -13.79
CA LEU A 47 -8.27 -13.28 -15.10
C LEU A 47 -7.17 -12.47 -15.80
N PHE A 48 -6.39 -11.72 -15.03
CA PHE A 48 -5.25 -10.97 -15.56
C PHE A 48 -4.18 -11.93 -16.11
N GLY A 49 -3.84 -12.99 -15.36
CA GLY A 49 -2.91 -14.03 -15.79
C GLY A 49 -3.36 -14.79 -17.03
N GLU A 50 -4.66 -15.00 -17.21
CA GLU A 50 -5.21 -15.61 -18.44
C GLU A 50 -5.32 -14.62 -19.62
N GLY A 51 -5.02 -13.33 -19.43
CA GLY A 51 -5.23 -12.30 -20.47
C GLY A 51 -6.71 -12.02 -20.77
N ARG A 52 -7.61 -12.38 -19.85
CA ARG A 52 -9.08 -12.29 -20.02
C ARG A 52 -9.70 -11.13 -19.22
N HIS A 53 -8.89 -10.39 -18.49
CA HIS A 53 -9.36 -9.24 -17.71
C HIS A 53 -9.59 -8.00 -18.60
N HIS A 54 -10.74 -7.93 -19.28
CA HIS A 54 -11.06 -6.83 -20.22
C HIS A 54 -11.06 -5.43 -19.58
N HIS A 55 -11.29 -5.33 -18.27
CA HIS A 55 -11.29 -4.06 -17.53
C HIS A 55 -10.06 -3.90 -16.63
N VAL A 56 -8.89 -4.44 -17.03
CA VAL A 56 -7.69 -4.44 -16.19
C VAL A 56 -7.26 -3.03 -15.76
N TYR A 57 -7.56 -2.02 -16.58
CA TYR A 57 -7.28 -0.60 -16.27
C TYR A 57 -8.04 -0.08 -15.04
N GLN A 58 -9.10 -0.76 -14.58
CA GLN A 58 -9.83 -0.41 -13.36
C GLN A 58 -9.12 -0.89 -12.09
N ILE A 59 -8.18 -1.85 -12.23
CA ILE A 59 -7.50 -2.48 -11.11
C ILE A 59 -5.99 -2.19 -11.10
N LEU A 60 -5.36 -2.05 -12.26
CA LEU A 60 -3.97 -1.60 -12.40
C LEU A 60 -3.90 -0.08 -12.55
N GLY A 61 -2.79 0.52 -12.12
CA GLY A 61 -2.59 1.97 -12.10
C GLY A 61 -2.79 2.54 -10.70
N ALA A 62 -3.19 3.82 -10.64
CA ALA A 62 -3.45 4.55 -9.41
C ALA A 62 -4.93 4.96 -9.37
N HIS A 63 -5.64 4.52 -8.33
CA HIS A 63 -7.09 4.72 -8.21
C HIS A 63 -7.44 5.27 -6.83
N PRO A 64 -7.96 6.50 -6.73
CA PRO A 64 -8.54 7.01 -5.49
C PRO A 64 -9.69 6.10 -5.03
N MET A 65 -9.66 5.65 -3.78
CA MET A 65 -10.70 4.81 -3.20
C MET A 65 -10.78 4.96 -1.69
N THR A 66 -11.86 4.45 -1.11
CA THR A 66 -12.04 4.39 0.34
C THR A 66 -11.97 2.94 0.80
N ARG A 67 -11.08 2.63 1.75
CA ARG A 67 -10.96 1.31 2.35
C ARG A 67 -11.15 1.42 3.86
N ASN A 68 -12.02 0.59 4.43
CA ASN A 68 -12.32 0.57 5.86
C ASN A 68 -12.66 1.98 6.43
N GLY A 69 -13.38 2.79 5.65
CA GLY A 69 -13.76 4.16 5.99
C GLY A 69 -12.65 5.22 5.81
N ILE A 70 -11.47 4.84 5.32
CA ILE A 70 -10.31 5.72 5.14
C ILE A 70 -10.09 5.97 3.65
N ALA A 71 -10.15 7.23 3.24
CA ALA A 71 -9.85 7.65 1.87
C ALA A 71 -8.34 7.55 1.61
N GLY A 72 -7.97 7.21 0.38
CA GLY A 72 -6.58 7.16 -0.07
C GLY A 72 -6.50 6.74 -1.53
N THR A 73 -5.31 6.34 -1.96
CA THR A 73 -5.07 5.91 -3.33
C THR A 73 -4.50 4.49 -3.37
N ALA A 74 -5.11 3.62 -4.17
CA ALA A 74 -4.64 2.27 -4.43
C ALA A 74 -3.74 2.27 -5.66
N PHE A 75 -2.55 1.69 -5.50
CA PHE A 75 -1.56 1.53 -6.56
C PHE A 75 -1.41 0.06 -6.88
N ALA A 76 -1.46 -0.30 -8.16
CA ALA A 76 -1.08 -1.63 -8.63
C ALA A 76 -0.32 -1.55 -9.95
N VAL A 77 0.72 -2.38 -10.08
CA VAL A 77 1.57 -2.44 -11.28
C VAL A 77 2.01 -3.87 -11.53
N TRP A 78 2.04 -4.25 -12.81
CA TRP A 78 2.60 -5.54 -13.22
C TRP A 78 4.10 -5.40 -13.47
N ALA A 79 4.90 -6.14 -12.71
CA ALA A 79 6.36 -6.10 -12.77
C ALA A 79 6.95 -7.47 -12.38
N PRO A 80 6.68 -8.55 -13.15
CA PRO A 80 6.95 -9.94 -12.73
C PRO A 80 8.43 -10.25 -12.48
N ASN A 81 9.33 -9.53 -13.15
CA ASN A 81 10.78 -9.74 -13.03
C ASN A 81 11.46 -8.73 -12.08
N ALA A 82 10.68 -7.85 -11.43
CA ALA A 82 11.24 -6.90 -10.47
C ALA A 82 11.52 -7.59 -9.13
N GLU A 83 12.67 -7.29 -8.54
CA GLU A 83 13.00 -7.74 -7.18
C GLU A 83 12.22 -6.96 -6.11
N ARG A 84 11.97 -5.67 -6.36
CA ARG A 84 11.23 -4.78 -5.45
C ARG A 84 10.58 -3.65 -6.23
N VAL A 85 9.38 -3.28 -5.83
CA VAL A 85 8.67 -2.10 -6.35
C VAL A 85 8.31 -1.18 -5.19
N SER A 86 8.32 0.13 -5.40
CA SER A 86 7.93 1.13 -4.40
C SER A 86 7.23 2.30 -5.06
N VAL A 87 6.27 2.90 -4.35
CA VAL A 87 5.63 4.14 -4.80
C VAL A 87 6.46 5.32 -4.31
N VAL A 88 6.81 6.23 -5.20
CA VAL A 88 7.58 7.45 -4.89
C VAL A 88 6.85 8.67 -5.43
N GLY A 89 6.89 9.76 -4.66
CA GLY A 89 6.27 11.03 -5.02
C GLY A 89 6.65 12.13 -4.04
N ASP A 90 6.03 13.30 -4.21
CA ASP A 90 6.17 14.43 -3.29
C ASP A 90 5.81 14.06 -1.84
N PHE A 91 4.74 13.30 -1.63
CA PHE A 91 4.23 12.88 -0.31
C PHE A 91 5.20 12.03 0.54
N ASN A 92 6.22 11.43 -0.07
CA ASN A 92 7.28 10.71 0.66
C ASN A 92 8.69 11.24 0.38
N GLY A 93 8.79 12.49 -0.11
CA GLY A 93 10.07 13.11 -0.42
C GLY A 93 10.86 12.34 -1.47
N TRP A 94 10.18 11.64 -2.38
CA TRP A 94 10.77 10.77 -3.40
C TRP A 94 11.63 9.62 -2.84
N ASP A 95 11.40 9.22 -1.58
CA ASP A 95 12.14 8.13 -0.93
C ASP A 95 11.48 6.77 -1.14
N GLY A 96 12.06 5.97 -2.04
CA GLY A 96 11.61 4.61 -2.37
C GLY A 96 11.81 3.56 -1.26
N ARG A 97 12.22 3.95 -0.05
CA ARG A 97 12.28 3.06 1.12
C ARG A 97 11.01 3.12 1.98
N VAL A 98 10.20 4.17 1.81
CA VAL A 98 9.04 4.44 2.68
C VAL A 98 7.82 3.59 2.28
N HIS A 99 7.49 3.55 1.00
CA HIS A 99 6.28 2.92 0.47
C HIS A 99 6.60 1.75 -0.47
N ALA A 100 7.18 0.68 0.07
CA ALA A 100 7.42 -0.56 -0.66
C ALA A 100 6.09 -1.28 -0.94
N MET A 101 5.92 -1.77 -2.17
CA MET A 101 4.69 -2.45 -2.57
C MET A 101 4.73 -3.94 -2.21
N ARG A 102 3.57 -4.52 -1.91
CA ARG A 102 3.40 -5.95 -1.64
C ARG A 102 3.37 -6.72 -2.97
N SER A 103 4.22 -7.74 -3.10
CA SER A 103 4.15 -8.67 -4.23
C SER A 103 2.98 -9.64 -4.07
N ARG A 104 2.22 -9.86 -5.15
CA ARG A 104 1.14 -10.86 -5.26
C ARG A 104 1.62 -12.16 -5.91
N GLY A 105 2.83 -12.58 -5.53
CA GLY A 105 3.39 -13.89 -5.85
C GLY A 105 3.45 -14.16 -7.36
N ALA A 106 2.92 -15.31 -7.78
CA ALA A 106 3.01 -15.80 -9.14
C ALA A 106 2.36 -14.90 -10.21
N SER A 107 1.47 -13.97 -9.82
CA SER A 107 0.89 -13.01 -10.75
C SER A 107 1.89 -11.98 -11.28
N GLY A 108 2.99 -11.74 -10.54
CA GLY A 108 3.94 -10.66 -10.82
C GLY A 108 3.36 -9.26 -10.61
N VAL A 109 2.16 -9.15 -10.03
CA VAL A 109 1.53 -7.86 -9.70
C VAL A 109 2.02 -7.40 -8.34
N TYR A 110 2.32 -6.12 -8.23
CA TYR A 110 2.62 -5.42 -6.99
C TYR A 110 1.48 -4.49 -6.66
N GLU A 111 1.10 -4.39 -5.39
CA GLU A 111 0.05 -3.49 -4.94
C GLU A 111 0.37 -2.80 -3.61
N LEU A 112 -0.19 -1.61 -3.41
CA LEU A 112 -0.17 -0.90 -2.13
C LEU A 112 -1.32 0.10 -2.07
N PHE A 113 -2.00 0.19 -0.93
CA PHE A 113 -2.95 1.25 -0.66
C PHE A 113 -2.30 2.28 0.27
N ILE A 114 -2.26 3.55 -0.15
CA ILE A 114 -1.70 4.65 0.63
C ILE A 114 -2.85 5.51 1.16
N PRO A 115 -3.17 5.45 2.47
CA PRO A 115 -4.24 6.25 3.06
C PRO A 115 -3.86 7.73 3.10
N GLY A 116 -4.85 8.60 2.88
CA GLY A 116 -4.70 10.06 2.94
C GLY A 116 -4.08 10.73 1.72
N LEU A 117 -3.76 9.95 0.67
CA LEU A 117 -3.27 10.44 -0.63
C LEU A 117 -4.39 10.60 -1.65
#